data_AF-A0A940FQS1-F1
#
_entry.id   AF-A0A940FQS1-F1
#
_cell.length_a   1.000
_cell.length_b   1.000
_cell.length_c   1.000
_cell.angle_alpha   90.00
_cell.angle_beta   90.00
_cell.angle_gamma   90.00
#
_symmetry.space_group_name_H-M   'P 1'
#
loop_
_entity.id
_entity.type
_entity.pdbx_description
1 polymer ?
#
loop_
_entity_poly.entity_id
_entity_poly.type
_entity_poly.pdbx_seq_one_letter_code
_entity_poly.pdbx_strand_id
1 'polypeptide(L)' 'THIIEVGEELMGTPNIQFHYMPTVMKGAVPHYTYNLTPGITSDRQGMIIIENEKILEMLAG' A
#
# COMPACT_ATOMS: atom_id res chain seq x y z
N THR A 1 -0.26 5.74 -6.91
CA THR A 1 -0.15 4.73 -7.98
C THR A 1 0.49 3.47 -7.40
N HIS A 2 0.32 2.31 -8.03
CA HIS A 2 1.02 1.07 -7.65
C HIS A 2 2.45 1.00 -8.23
N ILE A 3 2.82 1.97 -9.07
CA ILE A 3 4.16 2.08 -9.68
C ILE A 3 4.98 3.03 -8.82
N ILE A 4 5.72 2.48 -7.85
CA ILE A 4 6.48 3.26 -6.86
C ILE A 4 7.66 3.95 -7.53
N GLU A 5 8.26 3.27 -8.52
CA GLU A 5 9.44 3.70 -9.28
C GLU A 5 9.21 5.06 -9.95
N VAL A 6 8.00 5.32 -10.45
CA VAL A 6 7.64 6.61 -11.06
C VAL A 6 7.63 7.72 -10.02
N GLY A 7 7.23 7.43 -8.78
CA GLY A 7 7.26 8.41 -7.70
C GLY A 7 8.69 8.81 -7.34
N GLU A 8 9.61 7.85 -7.33
CA GLU A 8 11.03 8.08 -7.08
C GLU A 8 11.67 8.91 -8.20
N GLU A 9 11.40 8.57 -9.46
CA GLU A 9 11.91 9.31 -10.64
C GLU A 9 11.40 10.75 -10.72
N LEU A 10 10.19 11.02 -10.23
CA LEU A 10 9.59 12.36 -10.24
C LEU A 10 9.96 13.20 -9.01
N MET A 11 10.73 12.65 -8.07
CA MET A 11 11.09 13.33 -6.84
C MET A 11 11.88 14.61 -7.13
N GLY A 12 11.50 15.71 -6.48
CA GLY A 12 12.13 17.02 -6.72
C GLY A 12 11.54 17.82 -7.88
N THR A 13 10.57 17.27 -8.63
CA THR A 13 9.84 18.04 -9.64
C THR A 13 9.02 19.15 -8.96
N PRO A 14 9.25 20.43 -9.30
CA PRO A 14 8.45 21.52 -8.75
C PRO A 14 6.99 21.33 -9.16
N ASN A 15 6.07 21.60 -8.24
CA ASN A 15 4.61 21.46 -8.41
C ASN A 15 4.05 20.03 -8.36
N ILE A 16 4.84 19.01 -7.99
CA ILE A 16 4.33 17.67 -7.70
C ILE A 16 4.34 17.44 -6.19
N GLN A 17 3.21 16.98 -5.65
CA GLN A 17 3.08 16.58 -4.26
C GLN A 17 2.92 15.06 -4.17
N PHE A 18 3.72 14.43 -3.33
CA PHE A 18 3.66 13.00 -3.07
C PHE A 18 2.92 12.74 -1.77
N HIS A 19 1.89 11.90 -1.84
CA HIS A 19 1.14 11.46 -0.69
C HIS A 19 0.74 9.99 -0.84
N TYR A 20 0.54 9.33 0.29
CA TYR A 20 0.03 7.96 0.38
C TYR A 20 -0.97 7.82 1.54
N MET A 21 -1.73 6.72 1.52
CA MET A 21 -2.62 6.34 2.62
C MET A 21 -1.92 5.25 3.45
N PRO A 22 -1.50 5.51 4.70
CA PRO A 22 -0.77 4.55 5.47
C PRO A 22 -1.68 3.43 5.95
N THR A 23 -1.10 2.23 6.01
CA THR A 23 -1.69 1.07 6.65
C THR A 23 -0.97 0.78 7.95
N VAL A 24 -1.73 0.45 8.99
CA VAL A 24 -1.18 0.10 10.30
C VAL A 24 -1.50 -1.36 10.57
N MET A 25 -0.51 -2.15 10.96
CA MET A 25 -0.74 -3.56 11.31
C MET A 25 -1.35 -3.66 12.71
N LYS A 26 -2.51 -4.30 12.82
CA LYS A 26 -3.11 -4.73 14.09
C LYS A 26 -2.92 -6.25 14.20
N GLY A 27 -1.77 -6.66 14.72
CA GLY A 27 -1.33 -8.07 14.64
C GLY A 27 -1.02 -8.45 13.19
N ALA A 28 -1.69 -9.49 12.68
CA ALA A 28 -1.57 -9.94 11.28
C ALA A 28 -2.55 -9.26 10.32
N VAL A 29 -3.47 -8.42 10.83
CA VAL A 29 -4.53 -7.80 10.03
C VAL A 29 -4.14 -6.36 9.67
N PRO A 30 -4.13 -5.98 8.39
CA PRO A 30 -3.90 -4.61 7.97
C PRO A 30 -5.09 -3.73 8.32
N HIS A 31 -4.83 -2.57 8.90
CA HIS A 31 -5.84 -1.57 9.22
C HIS A 31 -5.59 -0.28 8.44
N TYR A 32 -6.51 0.06 7.53
CA TYR A 32 -6.42 1.26 6.72
C TYR A 32 -6.86 2.48 7.54
N THR A 33 -5.96 3.46 7.65
CA THR A 33 -6.21 4.65 8.46
C THR A 33 -7.10 5.68 7.76
N TYR A 34 -7.21 5.58 6.43
CA TYR A 34 -7.88 6.55 5.56
C TYR A 34 -7.36 7.99 5.71
N ASN A 35 -6.13 8.16 6.19
CA ASN A 35 -5.51 9.46 6.40
C ASN A 35 -4.44 9.73 5.33
N LEU A 36 -4.54 10.86 4.63
CA LEU A 36 -3.52 11.22 3.64
C LEU A 36 -2.24 11.67 4.34
N THR A 37 -1.11 11.02 4.02
CA THR A 37 0.20 11.30 4.62
C THR A 37 1.20 11.71 3.54
N PRO A 38 2.06 12.72 3.78
CA PRO A 38 3.11 13.10 2.84
C PRO A 38 4.10 11.96 2.58
N GLY A 39 4.51 11.80 1.32
CA GLY A 39 5.55 10.86 0.89
C GLY A 39 5.07 9.80 -0.11
N ILE A 40 5.94 8.82 -0.34
CA ILE A 40 5.69 7.65 -1.19
C ILE A 40 5.82 6.43 -0.27
N THR A 41 4.84 5.55 -0.29
CA THR A 41 4.89 4.32 0.50
C THR A 41 5.68 3.22 -0.22
N SER A 42 6.35 2.38 0.56
CA SER A 42 6.93 1.11 0.12
C SER A 42 6.08 -0.10 0.49
N ASP A 43 4.85 0.11 0.98
CA ASP A 43 3.98 -0.95 1.49
C ASP A 43 3.64 -1.97 0.39
N ARG A 44 3.93 -3.24 0.65
CA ARG A 44 3.57 -4.38 -0.21
C ARG A 44 2.73 -5.37 0.59
N GLN A 45 1.41 -5.24 0.46
CA GLN A 45 0.47 -5.99 1.31
C GLN A 45 -0.35 -7.05 0.56
N GLY A 46 -0.10 -7.22 -0.75
CA GLY A 46 -0.88 -8.14 -1.59
C GLY A 46 -0.97 -9.55 -1.01
N MET A 47 0.16 -10.12 -0.57
CA MET A 47 0.18 -11.46 0.04
C MET A 47 -0.55 -11.53 1.38
N ILE A 48 -0.43 -10.49 2.21
CA ILE A 48 -1.12 -10.41 3.51
C ILE A 48 -2.65 -10.38 3.30
N ILE A 49 -3.12 -9.67 2.28
CA ILE A 49 -4.54 -9.63 1.92
C ILE A 49 -5.01 -11.01 1.43
N ILE A 50 -4.23 -11.63 0.53
CA ILE A 50 -4.53 -12.98 0.02
C ILE A 50 -4.66 -14.01 1.16
N GLU A 51 -3.75 -13.95 2.13
CA GLU A 51 -3.76 -14.83 3.30
C GLU A 51 -4.95 -14.55 4.23
N ASN A 52 -5.16 -13.28 4.61
CA ASN A 52 -6.23 -12.89 5.54
C ASN A 52 -7.64 -13.16 4.98
N GLU A 53 -7.84 -13.00 3.68
CA GLU A 53 -9.13 -13.25 3.02
C GLU A 53 -9.29 -14.70 2.56
N LYS A 54 -8.32 -15.59 2.84
CA LYS A 54 -8.37 -17.01 2.47
C LYS A 54 -8.63 -17.22 0.97
N ILE A 55 -8.11 -16.32 0.13
CA ILE A 55 -8.37 -16.34 -1.31
C ILE A 55 -7.86 -17.64 -1.94
N LEU A 56 -6.71 -18.14 -1.48
CA LEU A 56 -6.16 -19.42 -1.98
C LEU A 56 -7.08 -20.60 -1.64
N GLU A 57 -7.76 -20.60 -0.50
CA GLU A 57 -8.73 -21.64 -0.13
C GLU A 57 -9.96 -21.57 -1.04
N MET A 58 -10.46 -20.36 -1.33
CA MET A 58 -11.60 -20.16 -2.24
C MET A 58 -11.31 -20.63 -3.67
N LEU A 59 -10.05 -20.55 -4.10
CA LEU A 59 -9.62 -21.05 -5.41
C LEU A 59 -9.40 -22.57 -5.43
N ALA A 60 -9.20 -23.20 -4.25
CA ALA A 60 -8.88 -24.62 -4.13
C ALA A 60 -10.11 -25.55 -4.14
N GLY A 61 -11.31 -25.02 -3.87
CA GLY A 61 -12.58 -25.76 -3.89
C GLY A 61 -13.06 -26.22 -2.52
#